data_AF-A0A412FMW9-F1
#
_entry.id   AF-A0A412FMW9-F1
#
_cell.length_a   1.000
_cell.length_b   1.000
_cell.length_c   1.000
_cell.angle_alpha   90.00
_cell.angle_beta   90.00
_cell.angle_gamma   90.00
#
_symmetry.space_group_name_H-M   'P 1'
#
loop_
_entity.id
_entity.type
_entity.pdbx_description
1 polymer ?
#
loop_
_entity_poly.entity_id
_entity_poly.type
_entity_poly.pdbx_seq_one_letter_code
_entity_poly.pdbx_strand_id
1 'polypeptide(L)'
;MAEKRQLTRVVFRRFKEGETIALFPYMPGNAHGNAVTSYMHTGQHAAADYAGVIAVTRPATGEECQELLAELTSVGYDNLHILRRAKPKFNP
;
A
#
# COMPACT_ATOMS: atom_id res chain seq x y z
N MET A 1 10.92 17.08 -20.51
CA MET A 1 11.68 16.42 -19.43
C MET A 1 10.91 15.17 -19.07
N ALA A 2 11.48 13.98 -19.25
CA ALA A 2 10.80 12.75 -18.84
C ALA A 2 10.79 12.72 -17.31
N GLU A 3 9.69 13.16 -16.70
CA GLU A 3 9.45 12.93 -15.28
C GLU A 3 9.64 11.44 -15.05
N LYS A 4 10.67 11.09 -14.25
CA LYS A 4 10.86 9.73 -13.79
C LYS A 4 9.56 9.35 -13.11
N ARG A 5 8.66 8.63 -13.79
CA ARG A 5 7.45 8.07 -13.22
C ARG A 5 7.90 7.23 -12.03
N GLN A 6 7.85 7.81 -10.84
CA GLN A 6 8.31 7.18 -9.61
C GLN A 6 7.55 5.86 -9.50
N LEU A 7 8.27 4.75 -9.50
CA LEU A 7 7.66 3.43 -9.39
C LEU A 7 7.08 3.32 -7.98
N THR A 8 5.75 3.40 -7.87
CA THR A 8 5.07 3.37 -6.58
C THR A 8 4.86 1.91 -6.19
N ARG A 9 5.72 1.43 -5.30
CA ARG A 9 5.63 0.06 -4.76
C ARG A 9 4.48 -0.02 -3.76
N VAL A 10 3.53 -0.90 -4.04
CA VAL A 10 2.33 -1.12 -3.22
C VAL A 10 2.24 -2.58 -2.80
N VAL A 11 1.86 -2.83 -1.55
CA VAL A 11 1.61 -4.18 -1.01
C VAL A 11 0.14 -4.27 -0.67
N PHE A 12 -0.58 -5.13 -1.38
CA PHE A 12 -2.00 -5.38 -1.09
C PHE A 12 -2.14 -6.48 -0.04
N ARG A 13 -2.94 -6.20 0.98
CA ARG A 13 -3.28 -7.11 2.06
C ARG A 13 -4.78 -7.16 2.24
N ARG A 14 -5.27 -8.30 2.69
CA ARG A 14 -6.69 -8.49 3.02
C ARG A 14 -6.84 -8.86 4.49
N PHE A 15 -7.71 -8.15 5.18
CA PHE A 15 -8.14 -8.46 6.53
C PHE A 15 -8.99 -9.73 6.53
N LYS A 16 -9.07 -10.39 7.69
CA LYS A 16 -9.94 -11.57 7.85
C LYS A 16 -11.41 -11.22 7.66
N GLU A 17 -11.78 -9.98 7.97
CA GLU A 17 -13.13 -9.43 7.80
C GLU A 17 -13.52 -9.21 6.33
N GLY A 18 -12.56 -9.28 5.41
CA GLY A 18 -12.81 -9.16 3.97
C GLY A 18 -12.40 -7.82 3.37
N GLU A 19 -11.96 -6.86 4.17
CA GLU A 19 -11.46 -5.57 3.68
C GLU A 19 -10.06 -5.68 3.08
N THR A 20 -9.82 -4.98 1.97
CA THR A 20 -8.51 -4.91 1.31
C THR A 20 -7.85 -3.56 1.58
N ILE A 21 -6.56 -3.61 1.92
CA ILE A 21 -5.72 -2.43 2.18
C ILE A 21 -4.49 -2.46 1.27
N ALA A 22 -4.16 -1.31 0.71
CA ALA A 22 -2.94 -1.04 -0.03
C ALA A 22 -1.95 -0.34 0.89
N LEU A 23 -0.78 -0.94 1.10
CA LEU A 23 0.31 -0.36 1.90
C LEU A 23 1.40 0.16 0.98
N PHE A 24 1.92 1.35 1.25
CA PHE A 24 3.02 1.97 0.51
C PHE A 24 4.30 1.95 1.35
N PRO A 25 5.06 0.85 1.35
CA PRO A 25 6.23 0.65 2.24
C PRO A 25 7.37 1.66 2.04
N TYR A 26 7.36 2.41 0.94
CA TYR A 26 8.37 3.43 0.65
C TYR A 26 7.84 4.86 0.76
N MET A 27 6.57 5.03 1.15
CA MET A 27 5.98 6.32 1.45
C MET A 27 5.79 6.43 2.97
N PRO A 28 6.50 7.34 3.65
CA PRO A 28 6.33 7.53 5.08
C PRO A 28 4.91 8.03 5.36
N GLY A 29 4.20 7.34 6.24
CA GLY A 29 2.86 7.75 6.70
C GLY A 29 2.93 8.87 7.75
N ASN A 30 4.10 9.12 8.31
CA ASN A 30 4.34 10.18 9.28
C ASN A 30 5.78 10.70 9.24
N ALA A 31 6.02 11.82 9.92
CA ALA A 31 7.33 12.48 9.98
C ALA A 31 8.42 11.62 10.65
N HIS A 32 8.03 10.70 11.54
CA HIS A 32 8.96 9.82 12.26
C HIS A 32 9.40 8.62 11.43
N GLY A 33 8.76 8.35 10.28
CA GLY A 33 9.11 7.22 9.43
C GLY A 33 8.92 5.86 10.12
N ASN A 34 8.06 5.74 11.13
CA ASN A 34 7.72 4.47 11.78
C ASN A 34 6.37 3.90 11.29
N ALA A 35 5.63 4.66 10.49
CA ALA A 35 4.42 4.21 9.81
C ALA A 35 4.56 4.41 8.30
N VAL A 36 3.79 3.62 7.54
CA VAL A 36 3.71 3.74 6.09
C VAL A 36 2.37 4.37 5.70
N THR A 37 2.34 5.01 4.54
CA THR A 37 1.07 5.44 3.96
C THR A 37 0.27 4.19 3.59
N SER A 38 -1.01 4.20 3.90
CA SER A 38 -1.96 3.15 3.53
C SER A 38 -3.18 3.75 2.86
N TYR A 39 -3.82 2.97 2.00
CA TYR A 39 -5.03 3.31 1.27
C TYR A 39 -6.01 2.16 1.39
N MET A 40 -7.23 2.43 1.83
CA MET A 40 -8.35 1.48 1.79
C MET A 40 -9.43 2.01 0.84
N HIS A 41 -10.39 1.14 0.47
CA HIS A 41 -11.51 1.51 -0.40
C HIS A 41 -12.15 2.84 0.04
N THR A 42 -12.52 3.68 -0.94
CA THR A 42 -13.12 5.01 -0.72
C THR A 42 -12.17 6.09 -0.14
N GLY A 43 -10.93 6.17 -0.64
CA GLY A 43 -10.08 7.36 -0.44
C GLY A 43 -9.55 7.58 0.97
N GLN A 44 -9.66 6.58 1.85
CA GLN A 44 -9.17 6.69 3.22
C GLN A 44 -7.66 6.46 3.25
N HIS A 45 -6.91 7.56 3.23
CA HIS A 45 -5.48 7.55 3.51
C HIS A 45 -5.24 7.60 5.02
N ALA A 46 -4.47 6.64 5.53
CA ALA A 46 -4.06 6.64 6.93
C ALA A 46 -2.59 6.20 7.08
N ALA A 47 -1.96 6.66 8.15
CA ALA A 47 -0.69 6.11 8.60
C ALA A 47 -0.94 4.74 9.25
N ALA A 48 -0.35 3.68 8.69
CA ALA A 48 -0.50 2.33 9.20
C ALA A 48 0.87 1.75 9.62
N ASP A 49 0.87 0.98 10.71
CA ASP A 49 2.04 0.18 11.06
C ASP A 49 2.17 -1.00 10.10
N TYR A 50 3.21 -0.98 9.28
CA TYR A 50 3.41 -2.02 8.27
C TYR A 50 3.58 -3.40 8.91
N ALA A 51 4.33 -3.51 10.01
CA ALA A 51 4.60 -4.80 10.63
C ALA A 51 3.33 -5.42 11.24
N GLY A 52 2.55 -4.63 11.98
CA GLY A 52 1.28 -5.01 12.59
C GLY A 52 0.25 -5.39 11.56
N VAL A 53 0.07 -4.58 10.49
CA VAL A 53 -0.87 -4.92 9.41
C VAL A 53 -0.45 -6.24 8.75
N ILE A 54 0.82 -6.43 8.41
CA ILE A 54 1.31 -7.69 7.82
C ILE A 54 1.06 -8.90 8.75
N ALA A 55 1.13 -8.73 10.06
CA ALA A 55 0.90 -9.79 11.04
C ALA A 55 -0.57 -10.21 11.17
N VAL A 56 -1.50 -9.27 11.07
CA VAL A 56 -2.96 -9.53 11.22
C VAL A 56 -3.68 -9.80 9.90
N THR A 57 -3.04 -9.49 8.77
CA THR A 57 -3.61 -9.64 7.41
C THR A 57 -2.93 -10.72 6.59
N ARG A 58 -3.64 -11.22 5.57
CA ARG A 58 -3.07 -12.12 4.55
C ARG A 58 -2.72 -11.36 3.27
N PRO A 59 -1.81 -11.87 2.42
CA PRO A 59 -1.64 -11.36 1.07
C PRO A 59 -2.99 -11.39 0.32
N ALA A 60 -3.35 -10.28 -0.32
CA ALA A 60 -4.49 -10.27 -1.25
C ALA A 60 -4.12 -11.08 -2.51
N THR A 61 -5.10 -11.74 -3.13
CA THR A 61 -4.94 -12.36 -4.45
C THR A 61 -5.10 -11.29 -5.53
N GLY A 62 -4.70 -11.60 -6.78
CA GLY A 62 -4.76 -10.64 -7.88
C GLY A 62 -6.19 -10.12 -8.14
N GLU A 63 -7.19 -11.00 -8.02
CA GLU A 63 -8.60 -10.65 -8.16
C GLU A 63 -9.07 -9.69 -7.07
N GLU A 64 -8.64 -9.94 -5.83
CA GLU A 64 -9.05 -9.18 -4.63
C GLU A 64 -8.43 -7.79 -4.55
N CYS A 65 -7.23 -7.62 -5.11
CA CYS A 65 -6.61 -6.31 -5.22
C CYS A 65 -6.99 -5.58 -6.51
N GLN A 66 -7.68 -6.23 -7.45
CA GLN A 66 -8.01 -5.64 -8.75
C GLN A 66 -8.88 -4.40 -8.59
N GLU A 67 -9.89 -4.46 -7.72
CA GLU A 67 -10.78 -3.33 -7.45
C GLU A 67 -10.01 -2.15 -6.86
N LEU A 68 -9.19 -2.39 -5.83
CA LEU A 68 -8.38 -1.34 -5.19
C LEU A 68 -7.28 -0.81 -6.12
N LEU A 69 -6.72 -1.66 -6.99
CA LEU A 69 -5.76 -1.25 -8.01
C LEU A 69 -6.40 -0.35 -9.06
N ALA A 70 -7.61 -0.67 -9.52
CA ALA A 70 -8.37 0.15 -10.45
C ALA A 70 -8.70 1.52 -9.84
N GLU A 71 -9.10 1.55 -8.57
CA GLU A 71 -9.31 2.78 -7.80
C GLU A 71 -8.05 3.64 -7.76
N LEU A 72 -6.91 3.07 -7.35
CA LEU A 72 -5.65 3.80 -7.30
C LEU A 72 -5.25 4.34 -8.68
N THR A 73 -5.43 3.54 -9.73
CA THR A 73 -5.17 3.97 -11.11
C THR A 73 -6.08 5.14 -11.50
N SER A 74 -7.36 5.08 -11.13
CA SER A 74 -8.35 6.16 -11.36
C SER A 74 -8.00 7.46 -10.62
N VAL A 75 -7.42 7.35 -9.41
CA VAL A 75 -6.92 8.49 -8.62
C VAL A 75 -5.68 9.15 -9.25
N GLY A 76 -4.98 8.46 -10.16
CA GLY A 76 -3.78 8.98 -10.85
C GLY A 76 -2.48 8.27 -10.49
N TYR A 77 -2.54 7.08 -9.89
CA TYR A 77 -1.36 6.23 -9.70
C TYR A 77 -1.11 5.36 -10.94
N ASP A 78 -0.45 5.91 -11.97
CA ASP A 78 -0.21 5.20 -13.24
C ASP A 78 0.92 4.16 -13.21
N ASN A 79 1.82 4.20 -12.22
CA ASN A 79 3.04 3.38 -12.19
C ASN A 79 3.16 2.56 -10.89
N LEU A 80 2.10 1.82 -10.56
CA LEU A 80 2.04 0.95 -9.39
C LEU A 80 2.77 -0.37 -9.63
N HIS A 81 3.61 -0.77 -8.68
CA HIS A 81 4.27 -2.06 -8.67
C HIS A 81 3.81 -2.90 -7.49
N ILE A 82 3.05 -3.96 -7.80
CA ILE A 82 2.45 -4.83 -6.80
C ILE A 82 3.50 -5.77 -6.22
N LEU A 83 3.73 -5.64 -4.91
CA LEU A 83 4.63 -6.48 -4.14
C LEU A 83 3.82 -7.41 -3.24
N ARG A 84 4.20 -8.69 -3.19
CA ARG A 84 3.62 -9.66 -2.23
C ARG A 84 4.06 -9.37 -0.80
N ARG A 85 5.28 -8.86 -0.64
CA ARG A 85 5.89 -8.44 0.62
C ARG A 85 7.00 -7.44 0.33
N ALA A 86 7.03 -6.35 1.06
CA ALA A 86 8.18 -5.46 1.17
C ALA A 86 8.85 -5.60 2.54
N LYS A 87 10.11 -5.17 2.62
CA LYS A 87 10.79 -4.89 3.89
C LYS A 87 11.11 -3.39 3.91
N PRO A 88 10.19 -2.55 4.41
CA PRO A 88 10.52 -1.14 4.63
C PRO A 88 11.73 -1.06 5.57
N LYS A 89 12.74 -0.29 5.19
CA LYS A 89 13.83 0.06 6.09
C LYS A 89 13.37 1.24 6.93
N PHE A 90 12.79 0.97 8.08
CA PHE A 90 12.61 1.98 9.11
C PHE A 90 13.99 2.19 9.75
N ASN A 91 14.54 3.40 9.65
CA ASN A 91 15.77 3.71 10.35
C ASN A 91 15.37 4.16 11.77
N PRO A 92 15.71 3.38 12.81
CA PRO A 92 15.42 3.73 14.20
C PRO A 92 16.24 4.94 14.67
#